data_AF-A0A7W0KDH6-F1
#
_entry.id   AF-A0A7W0KDH6-F1
#
_cell.length_a   1.000
_cell.length_b   1.000
_cell.length_c   1.000
_cell.angle_alpha   90.00
_cell.angle_beta   90.00
_cell.angle_gamma   90.00
#
_symmetry.space_group_name_H-M   'P 1'
#
loop_
_entity.id
_entity.type
_entity.pdbx_description
1 polymer ?
#
loop_
_entity_poly.entity_id
_entity_poly.type
_entity_poly.pdbx_seq_one_letter_code
_entity_poly.pdbx_strand_id
1 'polypeptide(L)'
;VLAALVVWGAYGDRARDVANLGAPAPVPEATVMQGLLVEGLIAFLLVFTVVAVATDPRVPEGVQPVAIGFALAAGVLIGGPVSGGAGNPARALGPMIVTGTFGDWLIYVAGPILGAIVAALLYDRFIATASAPTTAVASESSDGEGHSGDDER
;
A
#
# COMPACT_ATOMS: atom_id res chain seq x y z
N VAL A 1 -10.36 7.73 13.93
CA VAL A 1 -11.02 8.43 15.06
C VAL A 1 -12.46 7.96 15.24
N LEU A 2 -13.36 8.12 14.25
CA LEU A 2 -14.76 7.70 14.37
C LEU A 2 -14.93 6.21 14.75
N ALA A 3 -14.19 5.31 14.09
CA ALA A 3 -14.22 3.89 14.44
C ALA A 3 -13.83 3.62 15.91
N ALA A 4 -12.81 4.32 16.43
CA ALA A 4 -12.39 4.19 17.83
C ALA A 4 -13.46 4.74 18.81
N LEU A 5 -14.14 5.84 18.46
CA LEU A 5 -15.26 6.36 19.23
C LEU A 5 -16.46 5.40 19.23
N VAL A 6 -16.76 4.78 18.09
CA VAL A 6 -17.82 3.76 17.99
C VAL A 6 -17.48 2.54 18.84
N VAL A 7 -16.24 2.06 18.79
CA VAL A 7 -15.78 0.93 19.64
C VAL A 7 -15.88 1.30 21.11
N TRP A 8 -15.46 2.50 21.51
CA TRP A 8 -15.60 2.94 22.91
C TRP A 8 -17.07 3.03 23.32
N GLY A 9 -17.94 3.60 22.49
CA GLY A 9 -19.38 3.68 22.77
C GLY A 9 -20.06 2.32 22.85
N ALA A 10 -19.64 1.35 22.03
CA ALA A 10 -20.24 0.02 21.97
C ALA A 10 -19.76 -0.92 23.09
N TYR A 11 -18.48 -0.85 23.45
CA TYR A 11 -17.84 -1.80 24.38
C TYR A 11 -17.46 -1.19 25.73
N GLY A 12 -17.70 0.12 25.90
CA GLY A 12 -17.44 0.85 27.15
C GLY A 12 -15.95 0.98 27.48
N ASP A 13 -15.67 1.37 28.73
CA ASP A 13 -14.31 1.72 29.16
C ASP A 13 -13.32 0.56 29.10
N ARG A 14 -13.80 -0.69 29.16
CA ARG A 14 -12.92 -1.87 28.99
C ARG A 14 -12.20 -1.87 27.63
N ALA A 15 -12.87 -1.46 26.55
CA ALA A 15 -12.22 -1.40 25.24
C ALA A 15 -11.14 -0.31 25.19
N ARG A 16 -11.30 0.75 25.98
CA ARG A 16 -10.31 1.82 26.12
C ARG A 16 -9.14 1.38 27.00
N ASP A 17 -9.43 0.87 28.19
CA ASP A 17 -8.43 0.66 29.24
C ASP A 17 -7.63 -0.63 29.04
N VAL A 18 -8.23 -1.66 28.45
CA VAL A 18 -7.58 -2.97 28.24
C VAL A 18 -7.03 -3.11 26.83
N ALA A 19 -7.82 -2.72 25.83
CA ALA A 19 -7.48 -2.94 24.42
C ALA A 19 -6.95 -1.69 23.70
N ASN A 20 -6.83 -0.55 24.38
CA ASN A 20 -6.43 0.74 23.80
C ASN A 20 -7.22 1.09 22.51
N LEU A 21 -8.47 0.64 22.40
CA LEU A 21 -9.33 0.77 21.21
C LEU A 21 -8.68 0.22 19.92
N GLY A 22 -7.74 -0.70 20.05
CA GLY A 22 -6.96 -1.26 18.94
C GLY A 22 -5.78 -0.40 18.49
N ALA A 23 -5.30 0.55 19.32
CA ALA A 23 -4.07 1.26 19.03
C ALA A 23 -2.88 0.27 18.95
N PRO A 24 -2.07 0.33 17.87
CA PRO A 24 -0.88 -0.48 17.78
C PRO A 24 0.16 0.02 18.79
N ALA A 25 0.92 -0.91 19.37
CA ALA A 25 2.05 -0.62 20.23
C ALA A 25 3.19 -1.61 19.93
N PRO A 26 4.45 -1.16 19.92
CA PRO A 26 5.57 -2.08 19.82
C PRO A 26 5.69 -2.91 21.09
N VAL A 27 6.28 -4.11 20.99
CA VAL A 27 6.63 -4.87 22.18
C VAL A 27 7.68 -4.09 23.01
N PRO A 28 7.69 -4.19 24.35
CA PRO A 28 8.57 -3.40 25.19
C PRO A 28 10.07 -3.52 24.85
N GLU A 29 10.47 -4.66 24.29
CA GLU A 29 11.84 -4.97 23.90
C GLU A 29 12.22 -4.45 22.50
N ALA A 30 11.23 -4.03 21.70
CA ALA A 30 11.47 -3.54 20.35
C ALA A 30 12.03 -2.11 20.37
N THR A 31 13.12 -1.93 19.64
CA THR A 31 13.69 -0.60 19.41
C THR A 31 12.81 0.20 18.45
N VAL A 32 12.89 1.53 18.54
CA VAL A 32 12.24 2.45 17.57
C VAL A 32 12.61 2.11 16.13
N MET A 33 13.87 1.75 15.87
CA MET A 33 14.33 1.36 14.55
C MET A 33 13.66 0.06 14.06
N GLN A 34 13.55 -0.96 14.91
CA GLN A 34 12.84 -2.19 14.56
C GLN A 34 11.37 -1.91 14.25
N GLY A 35 10.70 -1.07 15.05
CA GLY A 35 9.34 -0.63 14.79
C GLY A 35 9.21 0.07 13.44
N LEU A 36 10.10 1.03 13.15
CA LEU A 36 10.11 1.78 11.88
C LEU A 36 10.31 0.85 10.68
N LEU A 37 11.26 -0.08 10.77
CA LEU A 37 11.55 -1.04 9.68
C LEU A 37 10.38 -1.98 9.44
N VAL A 38 9.76 -2.50 10.50
CA VAL A 38 8.62 -3.42 10.39
C VAL A 38 7.38 -2.71 9.85
N GLU A 39 7.02 -1.54 10.40
CA GLU A 39 5.89 -0.76 9.90
C GLU A 39 6.11 -0.28 8.46
N GLY A 40 7.35 0.10 8.13
CA GLY A 40 7.77 0.40 6.77
C GLY A 40 7.65 -0.80 5.83
N LEU A 41 8.05 -2.01 6.27
CA LEU A 41 7.91 -3.22 5.47
C LEU A 41 6.44 -3.58 5.21
N ILE A 42 5.57 -3.45 6.21
CA ILE A 42 4.12 -3.67 6.03
C ILE A 42 3.57 -2.72 4.97
N ALA A 43 3.86 -1.42 5.10
CA ALA A 43 3.38 -0.42 4.15
C ALA A 43 4.00 -0.60 2.76
N PHE A 44 5.27 -0.97 2.69
CA PHE A 44 5.96 -1.30 1.45
C PHE A 44 5.24 -2.43 0.72
N LEU A 45 5.00 -3.56 1.40
CA LEU A 45 4.32 -4.71 0.81
C LEU A 45 2.93 -4.33 0.30
N LEU A 46 2.15 -3.61 1.13
CA LEU A 46 0.83 -3.15 0.75
C LEU A 46 0.86 -2.26 -0.50
N VAL A 47 1.65 -1.18 -0.48
CA VAL A 47 1.69 -0.20 -1.57
C VAL A 47 2.27 -0.81 -2.83
N PHE A 48 3.32 -1.63 -2.72
CA PHE A 48 3.89 -2.33 -3.85
C PHE A 48 2.86 -3.25 -4.51
N THR A 49 2.13 -4.05 -3.72
CA THR A 49 1.06 -4.90 -4.24
C THR A 49 -0.05 -4.08 -4.88
N VAL A 50 -0.50 -2.98 -4.23
CA VAL A 50 -1.53 -2.10 -4.78
C VAL A 50 -1.13 -1.58 -6.16
N VAL A 51 0.07 -1.00 -6.29
CA VAL A 51 0.53 -0.44 -7.56
C VAL A 51 0.69 -1.55 -8.60
N ALA A 52 1.26 -2.70 -8.22
CA ALA A 52 1.42 -3.83 -9.13
C ALA A 52 0.09 -4.34 -9.70
N VAL A 53 -0.88 -4.62 -8.84
CA VAL A 53 -2.16 -5.19 -9.29
C VAL A 53 -3.10 -4.16 -9.92
N ALA A 54 -2.92 -2.88 -9.61
CA ALA A 54 -3.74 -1.81 -10.18
C ALA A 54 -3.24 -1.32 -11.55
N THR A 55 -1.97 -1.55 -11.88
CA THR A 55 -1.37 -1.03 -13.12
C THR A 55 -0.99 -2.11 -14.13
N ASP A 56 -0.92 -3.39 -13.74
CA ASP A 56 -0.62 -4.47 -14.68
C ASP A 56 -1.90 -4.95 -15.41
N PRO A 57 -2.02 -4.76 -16.74
CA PRO A 57 -3.18 -5.17 -17.52
C PRO A 57 -3.34 -6.71 -17.61
N ARG A 58 -2.33 -7.47 -17.20
CA ARG A 58 -2.37 -8.94 -17.16
C ARG A 58 -3.12 -9.46 -15.93
N VAL A 59 -3.36 -8.61 -14.94
CA VAL A 59 -4.09 -9.00 -13.72
C VAL A 59 -5.59 -9.03 -14.02
N PRO A 60 -6.28 -10.17 -13.79
CA PRO A 60 -7.72 -10.27 -14.02
C PRO A 60 -8.51 -9.23 -13.22
N GLU A 61 -9.59 -8.72 -13.79
CA GLU A 61 -10.49 -7.83 -13.05
C GLU A 61 -11.15 -8.58 -11.88
N GLY A 62 -11.22 -7.91 -10.73
CA GLY A 62 -11.87 -8.42 -9.53
C GLY A 62 -10.95 -9.15 -8.54
N VAL A 63 -9.72 -9.54 -8.93
CA VAL A 63 -8.79 -10.19 -7.99
C VAL A 63 -7.95 -9.20 -7.18
N GLN A 64 -7.89 -7.93 -7.58
CA GLN A 64 -7.09 -6.88 -6.94
C GLN A 64 -7.39 -6.74 -5.44
N PRO A 65 -8.66 -6.66 -4.99
CA PRO A 65 -8.95 -6.49 -3.56
C PRO A 65 -8.50 -7.68 -2.72
N VAL A 66 -8.58 -8.90 -3.28
CA VAL A 66 -8.12 -10.12 -2.61
C VAL A 66 -6.61 -10.11 -2.47
N ALA A 67 -5.87 -9.79 -3.54
CA ALA A 67 -4.41 -9.70 -3.49
C ALA A 67 -3.93 -8.62 -2.51
N ILE A 68 -4.55 -7.44 -2.53
CA ILE A 68 -4.24 -6.33 -1.61
C ILE A 68 -4.53 -6.73 -0.16
N GLY A 69 -5.68 -7.38 0.08
CA GLY A 69 -6.05 -7.88 1.41
C GLY A 69 -5.06 -8.91 1.95
N PHE A 70 -4.64 -9.86 1.11
CA PHE A 70 -3.63 -10.86 1.48
C PHE A 70 -2.26 -10.23 1.76
N ALA A 71 -1.83 -9.24 0.97
CA ALA A 71 -0.58 -8.54 1.22
C ALA A 71 -0.60 -7.81 2.57
N LEU A 72 -1.70 -7.12 2.90
CA LEU A 72 -1.88 -6.49 4.20
C LEU A 72 -1.91 -7.52 5.32
N ALA A 73 -2.67 -8.61 5.17
CA ALA A 73 -2.76 -9.67 6.17
C ALA A 73 -1.39 -10.30 6.44
N ALA A 74 -0.62 -10.62 5.39
CA ALA A 74 0.73 -11.14 5.52
C ALA A 74 1.64 -10.15 6.25
N GLY A 75 1.61 -8.87 5.88
CA GLY A 75 2.37 -7.82 6.57
C GLY A 75 2.03 -7.76 8.05
N VAL A 76 0.74 -7.73 8.40
CA VAL A 76 0.28 -7.68 9.80
C VAL A 76 0.64 -8.95 10.57
N LEU A 77 0.58 -10.13 9.96
CA LEU A 77 0.99 -11.38 10.61
C LEU A 77 2.50 -11.41 10.90
N ILE A 78 3.31 -10.85 10.00
CA ILE A 78 4.77 -10.77 10.18
C ILE A 78 5.15 -9.69 11.20
N GLY A 79 4.59 -8.49 11.07
CA GLY A 79 4.98 -7.34 11.89
C GLY A 79 4.18 -7.14 13.17
N GLY A 80 3.00 -7.75 13.28
CA GLY A 80 2.12 -7.69 14.46
C GLY A 80 2.84 -8.03 15.77
N PRO A 81 3.61 -9.13 15.85
CA PRO A 81 4.37 -9.48 17.05
C PRO A 81 5.46 -8.49 17.46
N VAL A 82 5.84 -7.53 16.59
CA VAL A 82 6.90 -6.55 16.87
C VAL A 82 6.35 -5.15 17.09
N SER A 83 5.48 -4.67 16.19
CA SER A 83 4.98 -3.29 16.16
C SER A 83 3.47 -3.16 16.41
N GLY A 84 2.73 -4.26 16.56
CA GLY A 84 1.26 -4.23 16.55
C GLY A 84 0.62 -4.06 15.16
N GLY A 85 1.45 -4.04 14.10
CA GLY A 85 1.06 -4.20 12.71
C GLY A 85 0.04 -3.18 12.21
N ALA A 86 0.43 -1.90 12.11
CA ALA A 86 -0.46 -0.86 11.59
C ALA A 86 -0.40 -0.71 10.07
N GLY A 87 0.81 -0.54 9.52
CA GLY A 87 1.08 -0.28 8.11
C GLY A 87 0.40 0.98 7.56
N ASN A 88 -0.23 1.79 8.41
CA ASN A 88 -1.11 2.89 8.02
C ASN A 88 -1.21 3.95 9.15
N PRO A 89 -0.77 5.20 8.89
CA PRO A 89 -0.80 6.26 9.90
C PRO A 89 -2.20 6.57 10.43
N ALA A 90 -3.23 6.58 9.57
CA ALA A 90 -4.61 6.86 10.00
C ALA A 90 -5.19 5.74 10.87
N ARG A 91 -4.82 4.48 10.58
CA ARG A 91 -5.18 3.31 11.42
C ARG A 91 -4.57 3.42 12.81
N ALA A 92 -3.31 3.83 12.90
CA ALA A 92 -2.61 3.97 14.18
C ALA A 92 -3.08 5.18 14.99
N LEU A 93 -3.14 6.35 14.36
CA LEU A 93 -3.47 7.61 15.06
C LEU A 93 -4.93 7.69 15.51
N GLY A 94 -5.84 7.06 14.78
CA GLY A 94 -7.27 7.07 15.09
C GLY A 94 -7.61 6.71 16.55
N PRO A 95 -7.23 5.51 17.04
CA PRO A 95 -7.40 5.12 18.44
C PRO A 95 -6.47 5.89 19.39
N MET A 96 -5.21 6.17 19.01
CA MET A 96 -4.27 6.94 19.85
C MET A 96 -4.80 8.32 20.25
N ILE A 97 -5.48 9.00 19.34
CA ILE A 97 -6.11 10.30 19.62
C ILE A 97 -7.24 10.17 20.64
N VAL A 98 -8.03 9.09 20.57
CA VAL A 98 -9.16 8.88 21.48
C VAL A 98 -8.70 8.42 22.86
N THR A 99 -7.69 7.55 22.92
CA THR A 99 -7.10 7.07 24.17
C THR A 99 -6.20 8.10 24.84
N GLY A 100 -5.58 8.99 24.06
CA GLY A 100 -4.57 9.96 24.52
C GLY A 100 -3.16 9.39 24.61
N THR A 101 -2.89 8.26 23.96
CA THR A 101 -1.62 7.52 24.06
C THR A 101 -0.75 7.76 22.83
N PHE A 102 0.33 8.54 22.97
CA PHE A 102 1.20 8.96 21.87
C PHE A 102 2.67 8.57 22.06
N GLY A 103 3.02 7.57 22.88
CA GLY A 103 4.44 7.25 23.14
C GLY A 103 5.26 6.98 21.88
N ASP A 104 4.70 6.21 20.94
CA ASP A 104 5.41 5.67 19.77
C ASP A 104 4.84 6.14 18.43
N TRP A 105 4.07 7.23 18.41
CA TRP A 105 3.34 7.69 17.23
C TRP A 105 4.22 7.89 16.00
N LEU A 106 5.48 8.30 16.19
CA LEU A 106 6.45 8.52 15.10
C LEU A 106 6.73 7.24 14.33
N ILE A 107 6.75 6.07 14.98
CA ILE A 107 6.97 4.78 14.33
C ILE A 107 5.88 4.54 13.27
N TYR A 108 4.64 4.83 13.63
CA TYR A 108 3.46 4.58 12.81
C TYR A 108 3.16 5.67 11.78
N VAL A 109 3.85 6.81 11.84
CA VAL A 109 3.78 7.85 10.82
C VAL A 109 4.97 7.73 9.87
N ALA A 110 6.19 7.81 10.39
CA ALA A 110 7.40 7.82 9.56
C ALA A 110 7.65 6.47 8.88
N GLY A 111 7.49 5.35 9.60
CA GLY A 111 7.71 4.00 9.05
C GLY A 111 6.85 3.75 7.82
N PRO A 112 5.51 3.81 7.92
CA PRO A 112 4.63 3.57 6.79
C PRO A 112 4.84 4.51 5.60
N ILE A 113 5.09 5.80 5.86
CA ILE A 113 5.34 6.78 4.78
C ILE A 113 6.62 6.43 4.02
N LEU A 114 7.72 6.14 4.73
CA LEU A 114 8.98 5.77 4.10
C LEU A 114 8.84 4.47 3.30
N GLY A 115 8.18 3.46 3.85
CA GLY A 115 7.92 2.20 3.17
C GLY A 115 7.10 2.37 1.88
N ALA A 116 6.04 3.18 1.95
CA ALA A 116 5.18 3.50 0.80
C ALA A 116 5.95 4.22 -0.32
N ILE A 117 6.78 5.21 0.04
CA ILE A 117 7.60 5.94 -0.94
C ILE A 117 8.58 4.98 -1.63
N VAL A 118 9.28 4.15 -0.84
CA VAL A 118 10.23 3.17 -1.40
C VAL A 118 9.52 2.18 -2.33
N ALA A 119 8.33 1.68 -1.95
CA ALA A 119 7.53 0.79 -2.80
C ALA A 119 7.16 1.43 -4.14
N ALA A 120 6.63 2.66 -4.09
CA ALA A 120 6.24 3.38 -5.29
C ALA A 120 7.43 3.63 -6.23
N LEU A 121 8.56 4.09 -5.68
CA LEU A 121 9.78 4.34 -6.46
C LEU A 121 10.35 3.05 -7.06
N LEU A 122 10.38 1.96 -6.30
CA LEU A 122 10.90 0.68 -6.78
C LEU A 122 10.05 0.15 -7.94
N TYR A 123 8.72 0.22 -7.80
CA TYR A 123 7.81 -0.20 -8.86
C TYR A 123 7.96 0.65 -10.13
N ASP A 124 7.91 1.97 -9.97
CA ASP A 124 8.04 2.94 -11.06
C ASP A 124 9.33 2.73 -11.86
N ARG A 125 10.47 2.58 -11.17
CA ARG A 125 11.78 2.55 -11.83
C ARG A 125 12.18 1.21 -12.42
N PHE A 126 11.79 0.12 -11.78
CA PHE A 126 12.29 -1.20 -12.17
C PHE A 126 11.23 -2.10 -12.82
N ILE A 127 9.93 -1.84 -12.61
CA ILE A 127 8.87 -2.75 -13.05
C ILE A 127 8.00 -2.09 -14.12
N ALA A 128 7.54 -0.85 -13.90
CA ALA A 128 6.68 -0.15 -14.86
C ALA A 128 7.38 0.01 -16.21
N THR A 129 8.66 0.40 -16.22
CA THR A 129 9.46 0.55 -17.45
C THR A 129 9.66 -0.75 -18.23
N ALA A 130 9.72 -1.90 -17.55
CA ALA A 130 9.92 -3.20 -18.20
C ALA A 130 8.68 -3.69 -18.97
N SER A 131 7.51 -3.08 -18.73
CA SER A 131 6.23 -3.51 -19.31
C SER A 131 5.78 -2.70 -20.53
N ALA A 132 6.57 -1.72 -21.00
CA ALA A 132 6.26 -0.96 -22.22
C ALA A 132 6.53 -1.80 -23.48
N PRO A 133 5.51 -2.23 -24.25
CA PRO A 133 5.73 -3.01 -25.48
C PRO A 133 5.89 -2.08 -26.69
N THR A 134 7.03 -2.22 -27.38
CA THR A 134 7.40 -2.13 -28.82
C THR A 134 6.36 -1.70 -29.88
N THR A 135 5.40 -0.83 -29.58
CA THR A 135 4.36 -0.40 -30.54
C THR A 135 4.68 0.96 -31.17
N ALA A 136 5.97 1.26 -31.39
CA ALA A 136 6.42 2.51 -31.98
C ALA A 136 7.13 2.33 -33.35
N VAL A 137 7.17 1.12 -33.92
CA VAL A 137 7.93 0.85 -35.17
C VAL A 137 7.05 0.31 -36.32
N ALA A 138 5.72 0.24 -36.18
CA ALA A 138 4.86 -0.39 -37.20
C ALA A 138 3.79 0.53 -37.83
N SER A 139 3.93 1.86 -37.78
CA SER A 139 3.01 2.77 -38.50
C SER A 139 3.67 3.76 -39.46
N GLU A 140 4.97 3.62 -39.74
CA GLU A 140 5.67 4.45 -40.74
C GLU A 140 6.31 3.57 -41.83
N SER A 141 5.49 2.87 -42.62
CA SER A 141 5.88 2.41 -43.97
C SER A 141 4.66 1.93 -44.74
N SER A 142 3.82 2.88 -45.16
CA SER A 142 2.95 2.70 -46.33
C SER A 142 2.54 4.07 -46.88
N ASP A 143 3.53 4.92 -47.13
CA ASP A 143 3.39 6.00 -48.10
C ASP A 143 3.79 5.46 -49.47
N GLY A 144 2.85 5.55 -50.42
CA GLY A 144 3.17 5.79 -51.82
C GLY A 144 3.40 4.60 -52.73
N GLU A 145 2.32 4.01 -53.25
CA GLU A 145 2.32 3.50 -54.63
C GLU A 145 1.17 4.15 -55.38
N GLY A 146 1.56 4.94 -56.38
CA GLY A 146 0.69 5.81 -57.16
C GLY A 146 -0.24 5.02 -58.08
N HIS A 147 -1.45 5.54 -58.24
CA HIS A 147 -2.29 5.22 -59.38
C HIS A 147 -2.40 6.47 -60.24
N SER A 148 -1.37 6.67 -61.07
CA SER A 148 -1.50 7.42 -62.31
C SER A 148 -2.48 6.67 -63.21
N GLY A 149 -3.41 7.41 -63.81
CA GLY A 149 -4.50 6.86 -64.57
C GLY A 149 -4.07 6.06 -65.80
N ASP A 150 -4.96 5.18 -66.20
CA ASP A 150 -5.08 4.75 -67.57
C ASP A 150 -6.54 4.99 -68.01
N ASP A 151 -6.64 5.72 -69.11
CA ASP A 151 -7.76 5.77 -70.02
C ASP A 151 -8.28 4.35 -70.32
N GLU A 152 -9.59 4.20 -70.57
CA GLU A 152 -10.13 3.67 -71.84
C GLU A 152 -11.62 3.27 -71.72
N ARG A 153 -12.44 4.05 -72.45
CA ARG A 153 -13.77 3.76 -73.07
C ARG A 153 -15.05 3.82 -72.24
#